data_AF-A0A936ZIU2-F1
#
_entry.id   AF-A0A936ZIU2-F1
#
_cell.length_a   1.000
_cell.length_b   1.000
_cell.length_c   1.000
_cell.angle_alpha   90.00
_cell.angle_beta   90.00
_cell.angle_gamma   90.00
#
_symmetry.space_group_name_H-M   'P 1'
#
loop_
_entity.id
_entity.type
_entity.pdbx_description
1 polymer ?
#
loop_
_entity_poly.entity_id
_entity_poly.type
_entity_poly.pdbx_seq_one_letter_code
_entity_poly.pdbx_strand_id
1 'polypeptide(L)'
;MGELYNHDGSFSPRADELKGTRIAMQGFMAPHLKVDSDFFILSNTPVETCPFCATEGEWIDSIVFVRMRTRQEMAAPGTLILVQGTLEIGPATDPTTGFVSKVRLTDAVFQRAGA
;
A
#
# COMPACT_ATOMS: atom_id res chain seq x y z
N MET A 1 7.65 6.11 -0.43
CA MET A 1 7.20 5.54 0.86
C MET A 1 8.04 6.05 2.03
N GLY A 2 9.38 6.02 1.94
CA GLY A 2 10.26 6.48 3.03
C GLY A 2 10.03 7.92 3.51
N GLU A 3 9.49 8.81 2.67
CA GLU A 3 9.16 10.18 3.07
C GLU A 3 7.97 10.29 4.04
N LEU A 4 7.20 9.22 4.25
CA LEU A 4 6.04 9.23 5.16
C LEU A 4 6.42 8.96 6.63
N TYR A 5 7.64 8.49 6.88
CA TYR A 5 8.11 8.12 8.21
C TYR A 5 9.40 8.86 8.57
N ASN A 6 9.55 9.20 9.84
CA ASN A 6 10.82 9.62 10.43
C ASN A 6 11.66 8.37 10.76
N HIS A 7 12.94 8.58 11.08
CA HIS A 7 13.86 7.49 11.46
C HIS A 7 13.43 6.70 12.71
N ASP A 8 12.58 7.28 13.57
CA ASP A 8 12.04 6.65 14.77
C ASP A 8 10.72 5.89 14.52
N GLY A 9 10.26 5.82 13.27
CA GLY A 9 9.02 5.15 12.88
C GLY A 9 7.73 5.95 13.14
N SER A 10 7.83 7.18 13.62
CA SER A 10 6.71 8.13 13.67
C SER A 10 6.39 8.67 12.28
N PHE A 11 5.17 9.19 12.08
CA PHE A 11 4.81 9.84 10.82
C PHE A 11 5.61 11.14 10.64
N SER A 12 6.08 11.37 9.43
CA SER A 12 6.77 12.61 9.08
C SER A 12 5.78 13.79 9.01
N PRO A 13 6.24 15.04 9.17
CA PRO A 13 5.39 16.21 8.93
C PRO A 13 4.76 16.21 7.52
N ARG A 14 5.49 15.67 6.54
CA ARG A 14 5.00 15.53 5.17
C ARG A 14 3.85 14.51 5.05
N ALA A 15 3.85 13.45 5.86
CA ALA A 15 2.73 12.52 5.91
C ALA A 15 1.46 13.22 6.43
N ASP A 16 1.59 14.06 7.45
CA ASP A 16 0.46 14.85 7.98
C ASP A 16 -0.05 15.88 6.97
N GLU A 17 0.83 16.56 6.24
CA GLU A 17 0.45 17.50 5.17
C GLU A 17 -0.33 16.82 4.03
N LEU A 18 0.08 15.60 3.67
CA LEU A 18 -0.53 14.84 2.58
C LEU A 18 -1.78 14.08 3.01
N LYS A 19 -2.05 13.96 4.31
CA LYS A 19 -3.20 13.22 4.86
C LYS A 19 -4.52 13.74 4.27
N GLY A 20 -5.33 12.83 3.76
CA GLY A 20 -6.62 13.15 3.13
C GLY A 20 -6.51 13.73 1.71
N THR A 21 -5.30 13.88 1.16
CA THR A 21 -5.08 14.35 -0.21
C THR A 21 -4.85 13.19 -1.17
N ARG A 22 -5.10 13.42 -2.47
CA ARG A 22 -4.80 12.43 -3.51
C ARG A 22 -3.31 12.50 -3.86
N ILE A 23 -2.60 11.40 -3.62
CA ILE A 23 -1.16 11.29 -3.91
C ILE A 23 -0.90 10.16 -4.90
N ALA A 24 0.32 10.13 -5.43
CA ALA A 24 0.82 9.04 -6.26
C ALA A 24 1.97 8.32 -5.55
N MET A 25 1.97 6.99 -5.57
CA MET A 25 3.05 6.15 -5.04
C MET A 25 3.45 5.10 -6.06
N GLN A 26 4.76 4.90 -6.21
CA GLN A 26 5.31 3.78 -6.97
C GLN A 26 5.68 2.62 -6.04
N GLY A 27 5.52 1.40 -6.55
CA GLY A 27 5.91 0.20 -5.83
C GLY A 27 5.53 -1.07 -6.57
N PHE A 28 5.59 -2.17 -5.85
CA PHE A 28 5.27 -3.50 -6.36
C PHE A 28 4.03 -4.03 -5.67
N MET A 29 3.15 -4.66 -6.45
CA MET A 29 2.03 -5.38 -5.91
C MET A 29 2.53 -6.65 -5.23
N ALA A 30 2.29 -6.79 -3.92
CA ALA A 30 2.61 -8.02 -3.21
C ALA A 30 1.75 -9.17 -3.76
N PRO A 31 2.32 -10.38 -3.94
CA PRO A 31 1.59 -11.54 -4.41
C PRO A 31 0.47 -11.89 -3.41
N HIS A 32 -0.78 -11.77 -3.87
CA HIS A 32 -1.97 -11.99 -3.05
C HIS A 32 -2.50 -13.41 -3.18
N LEU A 33 -3.19 -13.87 -2.13
CA LEU A 33 -3.88 -15.17 -2.03
C LEU A 33 -5.17 -15.26 -2.86
N LYS A 34 -5.72 -14.15 -3.37
CA LYS A 34 -6.99 -14.12 -4.12
C LYS A 34 -6.92 -13.19 -5.33
N VAL A 35 -7.02 -13.80 -6.52
CA VAL A 35 -7.00 -13.15 -7.86
C VAL A 35 -8.18 -12.17 -8.08
N ASP A 36 -9.17 -12.20 -7.18
CA ASP A 36 -10.46 -11.52 -7.33
C ASP A 36 -10.73 -10.34 -6.36
N SER A 37 -9.69 -9.77 -5.74
CA SER A 37 -9.86 -8.75 -4.68
C SER A 37 -9.97 -7.31 -5.19
N ASP A 38 -10.65 -6.47 -4.42
CA ASP A 38 -10.73 -5.01 -4.58
C ASP A 38 -9.59 -4.25 -3.86
N PHE A 39 -8.63 -4.98 -3.31
CA PHE A 39 -7.50 -4.46 -2.56
C PHE A 39 -6.20 -5.21 -2.89
N PHE A 40 -5.07 -4.59 -2.59
CA PHE A 40 -3.76 -5.23 -2.61
C PHE A 40 -2.80 -4.53 -1.64
N ILE A 41 -1.65 -5.14 -1.38
CA ILE A 41 -0.57 -4.52 -0.62
C ILE A 41 0.47 -4.00 -1.60
N LEU A 42 0.79 -2.71 -1.50
CA LEU A 42 1.85 -2.05 -2.24
C LEU A 42 3.12 -2.06 -1.39
N SER A 43 4.19 -2.66 -1.91
CA SER A 43 5.50 -2.73 -1.27
C SER A 43 6.51 -1.81 -1.98
N ASN A 44 7.48 -1.28 -1.25
CA ASN A 44 8.61 -0.53 -1.83
C ASN A 44 9.65 -1.45 -2.51
N THR A 45 9.65 -2.74 -2.22
CA THR A 45 10.57 -3.74 -2.79
C THR A 45 9.78 -4.90 -3.41
N PRO A 46 10.33 -5.60 -4.43
CA PRO A 46 9.73 -6.83 -4.92
C PRO A 46 9.75 -7.87 -3.81
N VAL A 47 8.58 -8.20 -3.27
CA VAL A 47 8.43 -9.16 -2.18
C VAL A 47 7.79 -10.42 -2.72
N GLU A 48 8.49 -11.54 -2.59
CA GLU A 48 7.95 -12.88 -2.87
C GLU A 48 7.31 -13.50 -1.62
N THR A 49 7.64 -12.96 -0.44
CA THR A 49 7.17 -13.46 0.85
C THR A 49 5.76 -12.94 1.15
N CYS A 50 4.89 -13.84 1.61
CA CYS A 50 3.49 -13.54 1.93
C CYS A 50 3.40 -12.48 3.05
N PRO A 51 2.70 -11.35 2.83
CA PRO A 51 2.59 -10.26 3.82
C PRO A 51 1.79 -10.65 5.07
N PHE A 52 1.15 -11.82 5.07
CA PHE A 52 0.45 -12.38 6.23
C PHE A 52 1.33 -13.27 7.12
N CYS A 53 2.49 -13.70 6.62
CA CYS A 53 3.37 -14.63 7.32
C CYS A 53 4.48 -13.94 8.13
N ALA A 54 4.63 -12.62 7.97
CA ALA A 54 5.62 -11.86 8.69
C ALA A 54 5.05 -11.21 9.96
N THR A 55 5.87 -11.09 10.99
CA THR A 55 5.54 -10.41 12.24
C THR A 55 5.20 -8.94 11.98
N GLU A 56 4.11 -8.44 12.57
CA GLU A 56 3.58 -7.06 12.40
C GLU A 56 4.66 -5.97 12.44
N GLY A 57 5.71 -6.14 13.25
CA GLY A 57 6.75 -5.13 13.45
C GLY A 57 7.66 -4.87 12.25
N GLU A 58 7.93 -5.84 11.39
CA GLU A 58 9.00 -5.73 10.37
C GLU A 58 8.55 -5.14 9.02
N TRP A 59 7.23 -5.01 8.78
CA TRP A 59 6.70 -4.71 7.45
C TRP A 59 5.77 -3.49 7.42
N ILE A 60 5.24 -3.06 8.57
CA ILE A 60 4.20 -2.03 8.63
C ILE A 60 4.66 -0.66 8.07
N ASP A 61 5.96 -0.37 8.11
CA ASP A 61 6.55 0.87 7.56
C ASP A 61 6.95 0.77 6.07
N SER A 62 7.10 -0.46 5.55
CA SER A 62 7.50 -0.73 4.16
C SER A 62 6.33 -1.07 3.22
N ILE A 63 5.12 -1.21 3.77
CA ILE A 63 3.92 -1.56 3.01
C ILE A 63 2.80 -0.51 3.12
N VAL A 64 2.01 -0.42 2.07
CA VAL A 64 0.82 0.42 1.99
C VAL A 64 -0.36 -0.47 1.61
N PHE A 65 -1.43 -0.42 2.40
CA PHE A 65 -2.67 -1.10 2.03
C PHE A 65 -3.42 -0.25 0.98
N VAL A 66 -3.76 -0.85 -0.15
CA VAL A 66 -4.44 -0.14 -1.25
C VAL A 66 -5.83 -0.71 -1.43
N ARG A 67 -6.84 0.14 -1.26
CA ARG A 67 -8.23 -0.16 -1.66
C ARG A 67 -8.52 0.50 -3.00
N MET A 68 -8.82 -0.32 -4.00
CA MET A 68 -9.15 0.17 -5.33
C MET A 68 -10.57 0.72 -5.40
N ARG A 69 -10.76 1.81 -6.13
CA ARG A 69 -12.09 2.37 -6.42
C ARG A 69 -12.95 1.40 -7.22
N THR A 70 -12.33 0.79 -8.23
CA THR A 70 -12.93 -0.21 -9.09
C THR A 70 -11.97 -1.36 -9.24
N ARG A 71 -12.52 -2.55 -9.39
CA ARG A 71 -11.72 -3.75 -9.61
C ARG A 71 -10.95 -3.63 -10.94
N GLN A 72 -9.65 -3.89 -10.89
CA GLN A 72 -8.73 -3.81 -12.03
C GLN A 72 -7.97 -5.13 -12.17
N GLU A 73 -7.51 -5.43 -13.38
CA GLU A 73 -6.66 -6.59 -13.63
C GLU A 73 -5.35 -6.46 -12.86
N MET A 74 -5.06 -7.44 -11.99
CA MET A 74 -3.87 -7.46 -11.15
C MET A 74 -2.60 -7.40 -12.01
N ALA A 75 -1.60 -6.64 -11.55
CA ALA A 75 -0.29 -6.64 -12.19
C ALA A 75 0.46 -7.94 -11.87
N ALA A 76 1.30 -8.41 -12.80
CA ALA A 76 2.15 -9.57 -12.53
C ALA A 76 3.11 -9.27 -11.37
N PRO A 77 3.43 -10.24 -10.50
CA PRO A 77 4.43 -10.06 -9.45
C PRO A 77 5.74 -9.51 -10.02
N GLY A 78 6.37 -8.58 -9.29
CA GLY A 78 7.58 -7.90 -9.74
C GLY A 78 7.36 -6.78 -10.76
N THR A 79 6.13 -6.54 -11.22
CA THR A 79 5.81 -5.38 -12.08
C THR A 79 5.77 -4.11 -11.24
N LEU A 80 6.55 -3.10 -11.64
CA LEU A 80 6.47 -1.77 -11.05
C LEU A 80 5.14 -1.10 -11.46
N ILE A 81 4.39 -0.62 -10.49
CA ILE A 81 3.12 0.08 -10.69
C ILE A 81 3.14 1.47 -10.07
N LEU A 82 2.39 2.38 -10.66
CA LEU A 82 2.07 3.70 -10.12
C LEU A 82 0.62 3.67 -9.63
N VAL A 83 0.43 3.90 -8.34
CA VAL A 83 -0.87 3.90 -7.66
C VAL A 83 -1.24 5.33 -7.28
N GLN A 84 -2.45 5.75 -7.60
CA GLN A 84 -2.99 7.05 -7.21
C GLN A 84 -4.26 6.89 -6.38
N GLY A 85 -4.26 7.43 -5.17
CA GLY A 85 -5.39 7.35 -4.24
C GLY A 85 -5.30 8.40 -3.15
N THR A 86 -6.32 8.45 -2.29
CA THR A 86 -6.35 9.32 -1.12
C THR A 86 -5.52 8.73 0.01
N LEU A 87 -4.55 9.49 0.53
CA LEU A 87 -3.69 9.05 1.62
C LEU A 87 -4.45 9.06 2.95
N GLU A 88 -4.47 7.92 3.62
CA GLU A 88 -4.84 7.82 5.02
C GLU A 88 -3.68 7.30 5.84
N ILE A 89 -3.43 7.93 6.98
CA ILE A 89 -2.38 7.55 7.93
C ILE A 89 -2.98 7.30 9.32
N GLY A 90 -2.32 6.43 10.08
CA GLY A 90 -2.72 5.98 11.41
C GLY A 90 -3.08 4.50 11.42
N PRO A 91 -2.96 3.82 12.58
CA PRO A 91 -3.30 2.41 12.71
C PRO A 91 -4.79 2.20 12.42
N ALA A 92 -5.10 1.29 11.50
CA ALA A 92 -6.45 0.87 11.21
C ALA A 92 -6.47 -0.60 10.78
N THR A 93 -7.54 -1.29 11.19
CA THR A 93 -7.84 -2.65 10.76
C THR A 93 -8.88 -2.60 9.67
N ASP A 94 -8.57 -3.26 8.55
CA ASP A 94 -9.49 -3.40 7.46
C ASP A 94 -10.66 -4.34 7.84
N PRO A 95 -11.94 -3.91 7.76
CA PRO A 95 -13.06 -4.74 8.22
C PRO A 95 -13.32 -5.97 7.33
N THR A 96 -12.89 -5.93 6.06
CA THR A 96 -13.13 -7.02 5.10
C THR A 96 -12.07 -8.11 5.22
N THR A 97 -10.82 -7.73 5.44
CA THR A 97 -9.66 -8.64 5.38
C THR A 97 -9.06 -8.92 6.75
N GLY A 98 -9.38 -8.11 7.77
CA GLY A 98 -8.73 -8.13 9.07
C GLY A 98 -7.29 -7.57 9.04
N PHE A 99 -6.83 -7.04 7.91
CA PHE A 99 -5.46 -6.58 7.75
C PHE A 99 -5.20 -5.28 8.53
N VAL A 100 -4.14 -5.26 9.34
CA VAL A 100 -3.72 -4.08 10.10
C VAL A 100 -2.72 -3.26 9.28
N SER A 101 -2.98 -1.96 9.12
CA SER A 101 -2.12 -1.06 8.35
C SER A 101 -1.95 0.29 9.05
N LYS A 102 -0.77 0.91 8.90
CA LYS A 102 -0.52 2.30 9.31
C LYS A 102 -0.74 3.31 8.18
N VAL A 103 -0.56 2.90 6.93
CA VAL A 103 -0.72 3.75 5.75
C VAL A 103 -1.63 3.05 4.75
N ARG A 104 -2.57 3.81 4.20
CA ARG A 104 -3.51 3.34 3.20
C ARG A 104 -3.64 4.32 2.02
N LEU A 105 -3.94 3.77 0.85
CA LEU A 105 -4.49 4.50 -0.27
C LEU A 105 -5.92 4.03 -0.53
N THR A 106 -6.89 4.93 -0.35
CA THR A 106 -8.30 4.68 -0.64
C THR A 106 -8.70 5.33 -1.97
N ASP A 107 -9.83 4.90 -2.54
CA ASP A 107 -10.28 5.34 -3.87
C ASP A 107 -9.18 5.20 -4.96
N ALA A 108 -8.38 4.13 -4.84
CA ALA A 108 -7.16 4.01 -5.59
C ALA A 108 -7.40 3.50 -7.02
N VAL A 109 -6.58 3.99 -7.94
CA VAL A 109 -6.37 3.42 -9.27
C VAL A 109 -4.88 3.15 -9.45
N PHE A 110 -4.52 2.20 -10.30
CA PHE A 110 -3.12 1.93 -10.58
C PHE A 110 -2.89 1.67 -12.06
N GLN A 111 -1.66 1.91 -12.49
CA GLN A 111 -1.19 1.65 -13.84
C GLN A 111 0.22 1.06 -13.80
N ARG A 112 0.60 0.30 -14.82
CA ARG A 112 1.97 -0.18 -14.97
C ARG A 112 2.89 1.02 -15.20
N ALA A 113 3.99 1.10 -14.46
CA ALA A 113 4.96 2.17 -14.64
C ALA A 113 5.69 1.96 -15.98
N GLY A 114 5.44 2.83 -16.96
CA GLY A 114 6.05 2.76 -18.30
C GLY A 114 5.14 2.24 -19.42
N ALA A 115 3.83 2.11 -19.17
CA ALA A 115 2.82 1.93 -20.23
C ALA A 115 2.36 3.26 -20.82
#